data_AF-A0A4D8QUF4-F1
#
_entry.id   AF-A0A4D8QUF4-F1
#
_cell.length_a   1.000
_cell.length_b   1.000
_cell.length_c   1.000
_cell.angle_alpha   90.00
_cell.angle_beta   90.00
_cell.angle_gamma   90.00
#
_symmetry.space_group_name_H-M   'P 1'
#
loop_
_entity.id
_entity.type
_entity.pdbx_description
1 polymer ?
#
loop_
_entity_poly.entity_id
_entity_poly.type
_entity_poly.pdbx_seq_one_letter_code
_entity_poly.pdbx_strand_id
1 'polypeptide(L)'
;MADAKANGLPARPLLVYHDSWYERPATGPAATTLATLPGYMNLVALSFVRPDAAYPGRLDLKGTGLQYGFSGTVLRDAIALLKQRQPDTRVLLAVGGANYANWDALNLDALVRLVQDLGADGIDLDFEPVTPGCSVRGRVRCLSDAAWLDLVARFRDAFPRPLLLTVPGWSIGAYGEGAFRDAQPRGPHTGSILNLLRSPQADAIDLVSIMAYEAGPTFDPWQAYQAYRQVWKGPLALGVQVPPSQLGGPTYTVPLAEQLARKVAQDPQGGMMLYPLLGRPPGAVGPDNPDGRLLAQALCRGLNLDGCAEALR
;
A
#
# COMPACT_ATOMS: atom_id res chain seq x y z
N MET A 1 1.50 -0.07 25.12
CA MET A 1 2.40 -0.57 24.06
C MET A 1 2.23 -2.09 24.02
N ALA A 2 1.25 -2.58 23.25
CA ALA A 2 1.18 -4.00 22.92
C ALA A 2 1.90 -4.14 21.57
N ASP A 3 2.86 -5.06 21.51
CA ASP A 3 3.95 -5.12 20.54
C ASP A 3 3.52 -5.07 19.07
N ALA A 4 3.86 -3.98 18.37
CA ALA A 4 3.92 -3.97 16.91
C ALA A 4 4.87 -5.08 16.38
N LYS A 5 5.86 -5.49 17.20
CA LYS A 5 6.74 -6.62 16.92
C LYS A 5 6.04 -7.99 16.93
N ALA A 6 4.90 -8.15 17.61
CA ALA A 6 4.25 -9.46 17.76
C ALA A 6 3.63 -9.98 16.44
N ASN A 7 3.37 -9.10 15.47
CA ASN A 7 2.74 -9.45 14.18
C ASN A 7 3.68 -9.30 12.98
N GLY A 8 4.98 -9.06 13.18
CA GLY A 8 5.94 -8.94 12.09
C GLY A 8 5.89 -7.61 11.31
N LEU A 9 4.97 -6.69 11.63
CA LEU A 9 4.90 -5.36 11.03
C LEU A 9 5.98 -4.44 11.63
N PRO A 10 6.67 -3.61 10.82
CA PRO A 10 7.56 -2.58 11.35
C PRO A 10 6.82 -1.62 12.28
N ALA A 11 7.46 -1.21 13.38
CA ALA A 11 6.83 -0.31 14.38
C ALA A 11 6.42 1.05 13.79
N ARG A 12 7.14 1.50 12.76
CA ARG A 12 6.87 2.73 12.03
C ARG A 12 6.90 2.43 10.52
N PRO A 13 5.80 1.95 9.94
CA PRO A 13 5.82 1.47 8.56
C PRO A 13 5.99 2.64 7.60
N LEU A 14 6.98 2.54 6.72
CA LEU A 14 7.03 3.26 5.46
C LEU A 14 6.78 2.23 4.35
N LEU A 15 5.53 2.13 3.94
CA LEU A 15 5.07 1.28 2.85
C LEU A 15 5.45 1.92 1.51
N VAL A 16 6.16 1.19 0.65
CA VAL A 16 6.45 1.64 -0.72
C VAL A 16 5.93 0.63 -1.71
N TYR A 17 5.16 1.09 -2.71
CA TYR A 17 4.74 0.26 -3.83
C TYR A 17 5.88 0.20 -4.84
N HIS A 18 6.57 -0.94 -4.88
CA HIS A 18 7.61 -1.23 -5.85
C HIS A 18 6.95 -1.72 -7.14
N ASP A 19 6.68 -0.78 -8.03
CA ASP A 19 6.04 -1.02 -9.30
C ASP A 19 6.93 -1.86 -10.23
N SER A 20 6.43 -3.04 -10.61
CA SER A 20 7.21 -4.04 -11.35
C SER A 20 7.51 -3.63 -12.80
N TRP A 21 6.77 -2.66 -13.35
CA TRP A 21 6.86 -2.24 -14.74
C TRP A 21 7.88 -1.11 -14.98
N TYR A 22 8.25 -0.31 -13.97
CA TYR A 22 9.41 0.61 -14.09
C TYR A 22 10.70 0.02 -13.53
N GLU A 23 10.67 -1.20 -12.99
CA GLU A 23 11.90 -1.88 -12.58
C GLU A 23 12.83 -2.09 -13.77
N ARG A 24 14.12 -1.79 -13.55
CA ARG A 24 15.14 -1.95 -14.59
C ARG A 24 15.37 -3.44 -14.89
N PRO A 25 15.70 -3.79 -16.14
CA PRO A 25 16.21 -5.11 -16.46
C PRO A 25 17.43 -5.43 -15.59
N ALA A 26 17.50 -6.66 -15.07
CA ALA A 26 18.58 -7.12 -14.22
C ALA A 26 18.97 -8.56 -14.57
N THR A 27 20.26 -8.84 -14.62
CA THR A 27 20.79 -10.19 -14.88
C THR A 27 21.04 -10.99 -13.60
N GLY A 28 20.95 -10.34 -12.43
CA GLY A 28 21.12 -10.96 -11.12
C GLY A 28 20.52 -10.13 -9.99
N PRO A 29 20.32 -10.72 -8.81
CA PRO A 29 19.55 -10.10 -7.72
C PRO A 29 20.12 -8.77 -7.25
N ALA A 30 21.45 -8.67 -7.09
CA ALA A 30 22.12 -7.45 -6.64
C ALA A 30 22.00 -6.26 -7.61
N ALA A 31 21.64 -6.51 -8.88
CA ALA A 31 21.43 -5.45 -9.86
C ALA A 31 19.99 -4.90 -9.85
N THR A 32 19.05 -5.53 -9.14
CA THR A 32 17.68 -5.02 -9.00
C THR A 32 17.63 -3.80 -8.08
N THR A 33 16.65 -2.92 -8.27
CA THR A 33 16.39 -1.82 -7.33
C THR A 33 15.85 -2.35 -6.00
N LEU A 34 15.05 -3.42 -6.05
CA LEU A 34 14.51 -4.11 -4.87
C LEU A 34 15.63 -4.52 -3.90
N ALA A 35 16.68 -5.16 -4.43
CA ALA A 35 17.81 -5.57 -3.61
C ALA A 35 18.64 -4.39 -3.12
N THR A 36 18.47 -3.16 -3.58
CA THR A 36 19.23 -1.97 -3.14
C THR A 36 18.41 -1.00 -2.29
N LEU A 37 17.17 -1.36 -1.91
CA LEU A 37 16.33 -0.50 -1.07
C LEU A 37 17.02 -0.15 0.27
N PRO A 38 17.01 1.12 0.67
CA PRO A 38 17.41 1.56 2.00
C PRO A 38 16.54 0.96 3.10
N GLY A 39 17.11 0.78 4.31
CA GLY A 39 16.41 0.17 5.44
C GLY A 39 15.19 0.96 5.95
N TYR A 40 15.12 2.26 5.67
CA TYR A 40 13.95 3.07 6.03
C TYR A 40 12.70 2.72 5.22
N MET A 41 12.84 2.09 4.04
CA MET A 41 11.74 1.51 3.28
C MET A 41 11.44 0.11 3.82
N ASN A 42 10.85 0.07 5.01
CA ASN A 42 10.74 -1.15 5.81
C ASN A 42 9.51 -2.03 5.50
N LEU A 43 8.61 -1.57 4.64
CA LEU A 43 7.51 -2.36 4.11
C LEU A 43 7.40 -2.13 2.60
N VAL A 44 7.53 -3.17 1.80
CA VAL A 44 7.60 -3.08 0.34
C VAL A 44 6.47 -3.91 -0.25
N ALA A 45 5.58 -3.31 -1.05
CA ALA A 45 4.55 -4.04 -1.78
C ALA A 45 4.96 -4.16 -3.26
N LEU A 46 5.09 -5.38 -3.77
CA LEU A 46 5.43 -5.64 -5.17
C LEU A 46 4.17 -5.52 -6.02
N SER A 47 4.16 -4.56 -6.95
CA SER A 47 2.94 -4.13 -7.64
C SER A 47 2.97 -4.48 -9.13
N PHE A 48 1.93 -5.12 -9.70
CA PHE A 48 0.77 -5.74 -9.04
C PHE A 48 0.64 -7.21 -9.46
N VAL A 49 0.05 -8.00 -8.57
CA VAL A 49 -0.39 -9.37 -8.81
C VAL A 49 -1.89 -9.34 -9.14
N ARG A 50 -2.29 -10.16 -10.10
CA ARG A 50 -3.69 -10.38 -10.47
C ARG A 50 -4.43 -11.20 -9.39
N PRO A 51 -5.68 -10.88 -9.03
CA PRO A 51 -6.47 -11.76 -8.17
C PRO A 51 -6.72 -13.12 -8.82
N ASP A 52 -6.86 -13.15 -10.14
CA ASP A 52 -7.02 -14.35 -10.97
C ASP A 52 -5.67 -14.90 -11.48
N ALA A 53 -4.58 -14.71 -10.72
CA ALA A 53 -3.24 -15.13 -11.13
C ALA A 53 -3.19 -16.61 -11.55
N ALA A 54 -2.56 -16.87 -12.69
CA ALA A 54 -2.26 -18.20 -13.16
C ALA A 54 -0.78 -18.52 -12.88
N TYR A 55 -0.50 -19.05 -11.69
CA TYR A 55 0.88 -19.35 -11.25
C TYR A 55 1.14 -20.86 -11.11
N PRO A 56 1.85 -21.49 -12.08
CA PRO A 56 2.12 -22.92 -12.03
C PRO A 56 3.21 -23.31 -11.01
N GLY A 57 3.85 -22.34 -10.34
CA GLY A 57 5.04 -22.56 -9.51
C GLY A 57 6.33 -22.44 -10.32
N ARG A 58 7.46 -22.86 -9.71
CA ARG A 58 8.80 -22.87 -10.32
C ARG A 58 9.31 -21.48 -10.73
N LEU A 59 8.78 -20.43 -10.10
CA LEU A 59 9.17 -19.04 -10.35
C LEU A 59 8.90 -18.56 -11.79
N ASP A 60 7.94 -19.19 -12.48
CA ASP A 60 7.40 -18.68 -13.73
C ASP A 60 6.38 -17.56 -13.45
N LEU A 61 6.83 -16.31 -13.54
CA LEU A 61 5.99 -15.14 -13.25
C LEU A 61 4.92 -14.88 -14.33
N LYS A 62 4.92 -15.62 -15.44
CA LYS A 62 3.92 -15.43 -16.50
C LYS A 62 2.52 -15.67 -15.95
N GLY A 63 1.60 -14.74 -16.24
CA GLY A 63 0.21 -14.84 -15.79
C GLY A 63 -0.03 -14.41 -14.33
N THR A 64 1.01 -14.04 -13.59
CA THR A 64 0.86 -13.50 -12.22
C THR A 64 0.39 -12.04 -12.21
N GLY A 65 0.70 -11.27 -13.26
CA GLY A 65 0.50 -9.81 -13.30
C GLY A 65 1.78 -9.01 -13.06
N LEU A 66 2.77 -9.59 -12.37
CA LEU A 66 4.07 -8.94 -12.17
C LEU A 66 4.82 -8.81 -13.50
N GLN A 67 5.38 -7.62 -13.75
CA GLN A 67 5.94 -7.23 -15.05
C GLN A 67 7.46 -7.04 -15.04
N TYR A 68 8.14 -7.63 -14.05
CA TYR A 68 9.60 -7.54 -13.95
C TYR A 68 10.29 -8.02 -15.23
N GLY A 69 11.26 -7.23 -15.71
CA GLY A 69 12.08 -7.57 -16.88
C GLY A 69 13.11 -8.67 -16.66
N PHE A 70 12.94 -9.50 -15.63
CA PHE A 70 13.85 -10.58 -15.23
C PHE A 70 13.08 -11.77 -14.64
N SER A 71 13.76 -12.90 -14.45
CA SER A 71 13.13 -14.15 -14.02
C SER A 71 12.65 -14.10 -12.56
N GLY A 72 11.67 -14.96 -12.21
CA GLY A 72 11.24 -15.10 -10.82
C GLY A 72 12.35 -15.57 -9.87
N THR A 73 13.36 -16.29 -10.37
CA THR A 73 14.58 -16.61 -9.61
C THR A 73 15.33 -15.35 -9.20
N VAL A 74 15.54 -14.40 -10.12
CA VAL A 74 16.18 -13.11 -9.80
C VAL A 74 15.34 -12.33 -8.80
N LEU A 75 14.00 -12.36 -8.93
CA LEU A 75 13.10 -11.69 -7.98
C LEU A 75 13.19 -12.28 -6.57
N ARG A 76 13.03 -13.61 -6.43
CA ARG A 76 13.16 -14.30 -5.14
C ARG A 76 14.51 -14.01 -4.48
N ASP A 77 15.58 -14.11 -5.25
CA ASP A 77 16.93 -13.91 -4.71
C ASP A 77 17.18 -12.44 -4.35
N ALA A 78 16.54 -11.49 -5.04
CA ALA A 78 16.57 -10.07 -4.70
C ALA A 78 15.82 -9.79 -3.38
N ILE A 79 14.68 -10.43 -3.15
CA ILE A 79 13.94 -10.38 -1.87
C ILE A 79 14.82 -10.92 -0.75
N ALA A 80 15.46 -12.08 -0.96
CA ALA A 80 16.35 -12.68 0.02
C ALA A 80 17.54 -11.77 0.33
N LEU A 81 18.17 -11.16 -0.68
CA LEU A 81 19.29 -10.24 -0.52
C LEU A 81 18.89 -8.96 0.21
N LEU A 82 17.70 -8.42 -0.08
CA LEU A 82 17.14 -7.27 0.65
C LEU A 82 16.99 -7.61 2.13
N LYS A 83 16.33 -8.71 2.46
CA LYS A 83 16.10 -9.14 3.84
C LYS A 83 17.40 -9.52 4.57
N GLN A 84 18.40 -10.01 3.86
CA GLN A 84 19.72 -10.26 4.44
C GLN A 84 20.39 -8.95 4.88
N ARG A 85 20.28 -7.88 4.08
CA ARG A 85 20.85 -6.56 4.44
C ARG A 85 19.97 -5.84 5.47
N GLN A 86 18.65 -5.96 5.34
CA GLN A 86 17.65 -5.26 6.12
C GLN A 86 16.64 -6.27 6.71
N PRO A 87 17.00 -6.98 7.80
CA PRO A 87 16.20 -8.09 8.34
C PRO A 87 14.82 -7.67 8.87
N ASP A 88 14.63 -6.39 9.14
CA ASP A 88 13.34 -5.83 9.58
C ASP A 88 12.45 -5.41 8.41
N THR A 89 12.95 -5.41 7.17
CA THR A 89 12.13 -5.14 5.99
C THR A 89 11.19 -6.31 5.71
N ARG A 90 9.93 -5.98 5.38
CA ARG A 90 8.92 -6.93 4.94
C ARG A 90 8.57 -6.68 3.48
N VAL A 91 8.35 -7.75 2.73
CA VAL A 91 7.98 -7.71 1.30
C VAL A 91 6.62 -8.37 1.13
N LEU A 92 5.64 -7.65 0.62
CA LEU A 92 4.28 -8.10 0.33
C LEU A 92 4.06 -8.20 -1.18
N LEU A 93 3.08 -8.98 -1.59
CA LEU A 93 2.53 -8.90 -2.95
C LEU A 93 1.26 -8.04 -2.92
N ALA A 94 1.23 -6.95 -3.70
CA ALA A 94 0.00 -6.17 -3.87
C ALA A 94 -0.89 -6.86 -4.89
N VAL A 95 -2.03 -7.38 -4.44
CA VAL A 95 -3.00 -8.12 -5.27
C VAL A 95 -4.15 -7.20 -5.61
N GLY A 96 -4.38 -6.98 -6.91
CA GLY A 96 -5.41 -6.08 -7.41
C GLY A 96 -4.83 -4.79 -7.99
N GLY A 97 -5.29 -3.67 -7.45
CA GLY A 97 -5.11 -2.34 -8.02
C GLY A 97 -6.13 -2.06 -9.14
N ALA A 98 -6.26 -0.79 -9.53
CA ALA A 98 -7.22 -0.30 -10.52
C ALA A 98 -7.31 -1.10 -11.84
N ASN A 99 -6.23 -1.77 -12.25
CA ASN A 99 -6.16 -2.52 -13.52
C ASN A 99 -6.53 -4.00 -13.41
N TYR A 100 -6.68 -4.57 -12.20
CA TYR A 100 -6.95 -6.00 -11.99
C TYR A 100 -8.24 -6.21 -11.17
N ALA A 101 -9.36 -6.24 -11.88
CA ALA A 101 -10.70 -6.31 -11.28
C ALA A 101 -11.37 -7.70 -11.32
N ASN A 102 -10.69 -8.75 -11.79
CA ASN A 102 -11.27 -10.10 -11.96
C ASN A 102 -11.34 -10.90 -10.64
N TRP A 103 -12.03 -10.35 -9.63
CA TRP A 103 -12.13 -10.93 -8.29
C TRP A 103 -13.06 -12.15 -8.22
N ASP A 104 -13.99 -12.30 -9.17
CA ASP A 104 -14.87 -13.48 -9.28
C ASP A 104 -14.08 -14.75 -9.60
N ALA A 105 -12.91 -14.61 -10.25
CA ALA A 105 -11.99 -15.71 -10.56
C ALA A 105 -10.78 -15.76 -9.59
N LEU A 106 -10.93 -15.23 -8.36
CA LEU A 106 -9.87 -15.21 -7.35
C LEU A 106 -9.25 -16.60 -7.16
N ASN A 107 -7.92 -16.67 -7.32
CA ASN A 107 -7.14 -17.89 -7.23
C ASN A 107 -6.19 -17.86 -6.02
N LEU A 108 -6.71 -18.10 -4.82
CA LEU A 108 -5.93 -18.06 -3.58
C LEU A 108 -4.77 -19.07 -3.57
N ASP A 109 -4.95 -20.27 -4.14
CA ASP A 109 -3.89 -21.29 -4.19
C ASP A 109 -2.67 -20.81 -4.98
N ALA A 110 -2.89 -20.11 -6.10
CA ALA A 110 -1.82 -19.51 -6.88
C ALA A 110 -1.11 -18.40 -6.09
N LEU A 111 -1.86 -17.56 -5.37
CA LEU A 111 -1.30 -16.48 -4.56
C LEU A 111 -0.48 -17.02 -3.38
N VAL A 112 -0.98 -18.04 -2.67
CA VAL A 112 -0.27 -18.73 -1.59
C VAL A 112 1.04 -19.32 -2.10
N ARG A 113 0.99 -20.05 -3.23
CA ARG A 113 2.20 -20.61 -3.84
C ARG A 113 3.19 -19.54 -4.27
N LEU A 114 2.71 -18.41 -4.82
CA LEU A 114 3.58 -17.31 -5.24
C LEU A 114 4.27 -16.64 -4.05
N VAL A 115 3.54 -16.38 -2.96
CA VAL A 115 4.10 -15.86 -1.71
C VAL A 115 5.20 -16.78 -1.19
N GLN A 116 4.94 -18.10 -1.15
CA GLN A 116 5.89 -19.10 -0.69
C GLN A 116 7.14 -19.18 -1.58
N ASP A 117 6.96 -19.29 -2.90
CA ASP A 117 8.06 -19.45 -3.84
C ASP A 117 8.97 -18.21 -3.88
N LEU A 118 8.40 -17.00 -3.76
CA LEU A 118 9.15 -15.74 -3.71
C LEU A 118 9.75 -15.45 -2.32
N GLY A 119 9.28 -16.11 -1.27
CA GLY A 119 9.65 -15.80 0.10
C GLY A 119 9.13 -14.44 0.56
N ALA A 120 7.93 -14.05 0.14
CA ALA A 120 7.24 -12.85 0.59
C ALA A 120 6.64 -13.04 2.01
N ASP A 121 6.41 -11.94 2.72
CA ASP A 121 5.91 -11.90 4.09
C ASP A 121 4.40 -11.66 4.18
N GLY A 122 3.69 -11.62 3.05
CA GLY A 122 2.24 -11.43 3.06
C GLY A 122 1.68 -10.77 1.80
N ILE A 123 0.49 -10.21 1.95
CA ILE A 123 -0.31 -9.62 0.88
C ILE A 123 -0.75 -8.20 1.27
N ASP A 124 -0.73 -7.32 0.28
CA ASP A 124 -1.52 -6.09 0.29
C ASP A 124 -2.77 -6.32 -0.59
N LEU A 125 -3.95 -6.33 0.03
CA LEU A 125 -5.24 -6.61 -0.61
C LEU A 125 -5.82 -5.33 -1.21
N ASP A 126 -5.38 -5.00 -2.41
CA ASP A 126 -5.74 -3.77 -3.11
C ASP A 126 -7.03 -3.94 -3.93
N PHE A 127 -8.14 -4.18 -3.22
CA PHE A 127 -9.46 -4.32 -3.81
C PHE A 127 -10.09 -2.94 -4.08
N GLU A 128 -10.11 -2.55 -5.35
CA GLU A 128 -10.69 -1.27 -5.80
C GLU A 128 -11.99 -1.50 -6.60
N PRO A 129 -13.16 -1.62 -5.95
CA PRO A 129 -14.42 -1.75 -6.67
C PRO A 129 -14.71 -0.48 -7.48
N VAL A 130 -14.81 -0.60 -8.81
CA VAL A 130 -15.07 0.52 -9.75
C VAL A 130 -16.32 1.32 -9.35
N THR A 131 -17.33 0.66 -8.80
CA THR A 131 -18.55 1.30 -8.31
C THR A 131 -18.94 0.67 -6.99
N PRO A 132 -18.47 1.21 -5.85
CA PRO A 132 -18.77 0.64 -4.55
C PRO A 132 -20.26 0.78 -4.16
N GLY A 133 -21.00 1.69 -4.81
CA GLY A 133 -22.45 1.83 -4.62
C GLY A 133 -22.83 2.33 -3.22
N CYS A 134 -22.05 3.25 -2.67
CA CYS A 134 -22.24 3.76 -1.32
C CYS A 134 -23.47 4.68 -1.20
N SER A 135 -24.23 4.51 -0.12
CA SER A 135 -25.37 5.36 0.23
C SER A 135 -25.36 5.70 1.72
N VAL A 136 -25.82 6.90 2.07
CA VAL A 136 -25.90 7.36 3.46
C VAL A 136 -27.34 7.30 3.94
N ARG A 137 -27.66 6.31 4.80
CA ARG A 137 -28.96 6.22 5.50
C ARG A 137 -28.73 5.98 6.98
N GLY A 138 -28.38 7.05 7.70
CA GLY A 138 -27.92 7.01 9.09
C GLY A 138 -26.45 6.57 9.20
N ARG A 139 -26.14 5.38 8.67
CA ARG A 139 -24.78 4.91 8.41
C ARG A 139 -24.57 4.72 6.91
N VAL A 140 -23.35 4.94 6.44
CA VAL A 140 -22.89 4.55 5.11
C VAL A 140 -22.99 3.04 4.98
N ARG A 141 -23.56 2.60 3.86
CA ARG A 141 -23.54 1.20 3.40
C ARG A 141 -23.25 1.21 1.92
N CYS A 142 -22.44 0.26 1.47
CA CYS A 142 -22.04 0.13 0.08
C CYS A 142 -22.40 -1.26 -0.45
N LEU A 143 -22.63 -1.38 -1.76
CA LEU A 143 -22.86 -2.67 -2.41
C LEU A 143 -21.61 -3.56 -2.32
N SER A 144 -20.42 -2.96 -2.28
CA SER A 144 -19.14 -3.64 -2.11
C SER A 144 -18.86 -4.12 -0.68
N ASP A 145 -19.71 -3.80 0.31
CA ASP A 145 -19.45 -4.14 1.72
C ASP A 145 -19.27 -5.66 1.90
N ALA A 146 -20.17 -6.46 1.34
CA ALA A 146 -20.11 -7.92 1.47
C ALA A 146 -18.84 -8.52 0.84
N ALA A 147 -18.40 -7.98 -0.31
CA ALA A 147 -17.18 -8.41 -0.97
C ALA A 147 -15.94 -8.10 -0.13
N TRP A 148 -15.85 -6.91 0.48
CA TRP A 148 -14.75 -6.57 1.39
C TRP A 148 -14.65 -7.55 2.57
N LEU A 149 -15.80 -7.85 3.21
CA LEU A 149 -15.82 -8.76 4.36
C LEU A 149 -15.43 -10.19 3.96
N ASP A 150 -15.91 -10.68 2.82
CA ASP A 150 -15.54 -12.01 2.28
C ASP A 150 -14.05 -12.08 1.95
N LEU A 151 -13.54 -11.10 1.20
CA LEU A 151 -12.14 -11.09 0.76
C LEU A 151 -11.20 -11.03 1.96
N VAL A 152 -11.41 -10.14 2.94
CA VAL A 152 -10.54 -10.07 4.11
C VAL A 152 -10.56 -11.38 4.91
N ALA A 153 -11.72 -12.02 5.06
CA ALA A 153 -11.82 -13.31 5.73
C ALA A 153 -11.05 -14.41 4.99
N ARG A 154 -11.25 -14.53 3.67
CA ARG A 154 -10.59 -15.55 2.84
C ARG A 154 -9.09 -15.34 2.73
N PHE A 155 -8.63 -14.10 2.58
CA PHE A 155 -7.21 -13.80 2.58
C PHE A 155 -6.58 -14.08 3.93
N ARG A 156 -7.22 -13.74 5.06
CA ARG A 156 -6.66 -14.10 6.36
C ARG A 156 -6.58 -15.62 6.58
N ASP A 157 -7.56 -16.38 6.11
CA ASP A 157 -7.54 -17.85 6.17
C ASP A 157 -6.40 -18.45 5.32
N ALA A 158 -6.23 -17.94 4.09
CA ALA A 158 -5.15 -18.36 3.20
C ALA A 158 -3.75 -17.89 3.64
N PHE A 159 -3.68 -16.75 4.35
CA PHE A 159 -2.45 -16.11 4.83
C PHE A 159 -2.51 -15.94 6.36
N PRO A 160 -2.47 -17.03 7.14
CA PRO A 160 -2.49 -16.95 8.58
C PRO A 160 -1.24 -16.25 9.11
N ARG A 161 -1.35 -15.60 10.26
CA ARG A 161 -0.19 -14.99 10.95
C ARG A 161 0.92 -16.05 11.12
N PRO A 162 2.20 -15.70 10.91
CA PRO A 162 2.76 -14.35 10.91
C PRO A 162 2.74 -13.61 9.56
N LEU A 163 2.10 -14.15 8.52
CA LEU A 163 1.97 -13.43 7.24
C LEU A 163 1.11 -12.18 7.41
N LEU A 164 1.58 -11.07 6.84
CA LEU A 164 0.91 -9.78 6.90
C LEU A 164 -0.26 -9.74 5.92
N LEU A 165 -1.36 -9.13 6.36
CA LEU A 165 -2.47 -8.72 5.50
C LEU A 165 -2.70 -7.22 5.66
N THR A 166 -2.39 -6.47 4.61
CA THR A 166 -2.58 -5.01 4.56
C THR A 166 -3.69 -4.64 3.59
N VAL A 167 -4.34 -3.51 3.84
CA VAL A 167 -5.47 -3.04 3.01
C VAL A 167 -5.31 -1.55 2.73
N PRO A 168 -5.20 -1.13 1.46
CA PRO A 168 -5.36 0.25 1.07
C PRO A 168 -6.85 0.64 1.08
N GLY A 169 -7.14 1.79 1.67
CA GLY A 169 -8.43 2.44 1.63
C GLY A 169 -8.40 3.66 0.72
N TRP A 170 -9.49 3.88 -0.01
CA TRP A 170 -9.65 5.06 -0.86
C TRP A 170 -9.52 6.37 -0.08
N SER A 171 -8.98 7.42 -0.69
CA SER A 171 -8.83 8.78 -0.14
C SER A 171 -10.00 9.22 0.76
N ILE A 172 -11.20 9.31 0.19
CA ILE A 172 -12.45 9.72 0.88
C ILE A 172 -13.22 8.53 1.50
N GLY A 173 -12.58 7.36 1.57
CA GLY A 173 -13.19 6.10 1.98
C GLY A 173 -13.70 6.08 3.43
N ALA A 174 -13.21 6.97 4.29
CA ALA A 174 -13.67 7.10 5.68
C ALA A 174 -14.56 8.34 5.94
N TYR A 175 -14.95 9.07 4.89
CA TYR A 175 -15.89 10.21 5.00
C TYR A 175 -17.34 9.73 5.07
N GLY A 176 -18.26 10.65 5.43
CA GLY A 176 -19.70 10.40 5.36
C GLY A 176 -20.36 9.96 6.67
N GLU A 177 -19.59 9.81 7.76
CA GLU A 177 -20.12 9.53 9.10
C GLU A 177 -19.43 10.35 10.21
N GLY A 178 -20.10 10.49 11.36
CA GLY A 178 -19.56 11.11 12.56
C GLY A 178 -19.12 12.57 12.34
N ALA A 179 -17.94 12.93 12.86
CA ALA A 179 -17.36 14.27 12.69
C ALA A 179 -17.01 14.59 11.23
N PHE A 180 -16.92 13.57 10.36
CA PHE A 180 -16.59 13.69 8.95
C PHE A 180 -17.80 13.43 8.04
N ARG A 181 -19.03 13.56 8.57
CA ARG A 181 -20.28 13.36 7.83
C ARG A 181 -20.38 14.24 6.58
N ASP A 182 -19.95 15.49 6.70
CA ASP A 182 -20.06 16.52 5.67
C ASP A 182 -18.69 16.89 5.07
N ALA A 183 -17.65 16.09 5.37
CA ALA A 183 -16.32 16.24 4.80
C ALA A 183 -16.37 16.23 3.27
N GLN A 184 -15.49 17.04 2.67
CA GLN A 184 -15.37 17.22 1.23
C GLN A 184 -13.96 16.84 0.80
N PRO A 185 -13.77 16.42 -0.46
CA PRO A 185 -14.78 16.20 -1.50
C PRO A 185 -15.61 14.92 -1.25
N ARG A 186 -16.78 14.84 -1.90
CA ARG A 186 -17.60 13.62 -1.97
C ARG A 186 -17.56 13.05 -3.37
N GLY A 187 -17.51 11.73 -3.45
CA GLY A 187 -17.54 10.97 -4.69
C GLY A 187 -18.04 9.53 -4.49
N PRO A 188 -17.97 8.68 -5.52
CA PRO A 188 -18.46 7.29 -5.46
C PRO A 188 -17.89 6.49 -4.28
N HIS A 189 -16.63 6.74 -3.92
CA HIS A 189 -15.93 6.06 -2.83
C HIS A 189 -16.14 6.68 -1.44
N THR A 190 -17.02 7.67 -1.29
CA THR A 190 -17.30 8.27 0.04
C THR A 190 -17.79 7.21 1.01
N GLY A 191 -17.00 6.95 2.05
CA GLY A 191 -17.36 6.00 3.09
C GLY A 191 -17.20 4.52 2.69
N SER A 192 -16.53 4.23 1.56
CA SER A 192 -16.43 2.87 0.99
C SER A 192 -15.71 1.84 1.86
N ILE A 193 -14.85 2.27 2.78
CA ILE A 193 -14.15 1.36 3.70
C ILE A 193 -14.87 1.25 5.05
N LEU A 194 -15.84 2.13 5.32
CA LEU A 194 -16.39 2.29 6.67
C LEU A 194 -16.99 0.98 7.17
N ASN A 195 -17.73 0.22 6.36
CA ASN A 195 -18.30 -1.05 6.81
C ASN A 195 -17.22 -2.03 7.31
N LEU A 196 -16.18 -2.23 6.51
CA LEU A 196 -15.07 -3.12 6.84
C LEU A 196 -14.42 -2.72 8.17
N LEU A 197 -14.06 -1.44 8.35
CA LEU A 197 -13.28 -0.99 9.52
C LEU A 197 -14.00 -1.05 10.87
N ARG A 198 -15.33 -1.22 10.88
CA ARG A 198 -16.15 -1.44 12.11
C ARG A 198 -16.70 -2.86 12.19
N SER A 199 -16.39 -3.71 11.22
CA SER A 199 -16.72 -5.14 11.27
C SER A 199 -15.69 -5.92 12.11
N PRO A 200 -16.03 -7.11 12.61
CA PRO A 200 -15.04 -8.00 13.24
C PRO A 200 -13.87 -8.39 12.32
N GLN A 201 -14.08 -8.41 11.00
CA GLN A 201 -13.03 -8.69 10.01
C GLN A 201 -11.90 -7.66 10.05
N ALA A 202 -12.11 -6.48 10.62
CA ALA A 202 -11.06 -5.49 10.83
C ALA A 202 -9.89 -6.04 11.67
N ASP A 203 -10.15 -6.96 12.61
CA ASP A 203 -9.11 -7.59 13.46
C ASP A 203 -8.15 -8.51 12.67
N ALA A 204 -8.55 -8.88 11.45
CA ALA A 204 -7.72 -9.65 10.53
C ALA A 204 -6.70 -8.79 9.77
N ILE A 205 -6.80 -7.46 9.81
CA ILE A 205 -5.94 -6.54 9.05
C ILE A 205 -4.79 -6.08 9.95
N ASP A 206 -3.56 -6.12 9.44
CA ASP A 206 -2.38 -5.70 10.21
C ASP A 206 -1.99 -4.23 9.96
N LEU A 207 -2.31 -3.68 8.79
CA LEU A 207 -2.10 -2.28 8.43
C LEU A 207 -3.20 -1.81 7.46
N VAL A 208 -3.75 -0.63 7.73
CA VAL A 208 -4.52 0.13 6.73
C VAL A 208 -3.62 1.22 6.16
N SER A 209 -3.56 1.34 4.84
CA SER A 209 -2.92 2.48 4.16
C SER A 209 -3.98 3.34 3.49
N ILE A 210 -3.81 4.65 3.47
CA ILE A 210 -4.76 5.58 2.84
C ILE A 210 -4.19 5.99 1.50
N MET A 211 -4.88 5.73 0.40
CA MET A 211 -4.58 6.32 -0.90
C MET A 211 -4.98 7.80 -0.89
N ALA A 212 -4.22 8.66 -0.20
CA ALA A 212 -4.60 10.05 0.02
C ALA A 212 -4.30 10.94 -1.21
N TYR A 213 -4.79 10.51 -2.35
CA TYR A 213 -4.64 11.12 -3.65
C TYR A 213 -5.88 10.80 -4.49
N GLU A 214 -5.95 11.31 -5.72
CA GLU A 214 -7.02 10.95 -6.67
C GLU A 214 -8.44 11.22 -6.13
N ALA A 215 -8.62 12.33 -5.41
CA ALA A 215 -9.89 12.74 -4.81
C ALA A 215 -10.38 14.12 -5.26
N GLY A 216 -9.66 14.80 -6.16
CA GLY A 216 -10.01 16.12 -6.63
C GLY A 216 -9.37 17.26 -5.84
N PRO A 217 -9.47 18.50 -6.34
CA PRO A 217 -8.61 19.61 -5.95
C PRO A 217 -8.83 20.15 -4.53
N THR A 218 -9.97 19.83 -3.90
CA THR A 218 -10.30 20.28 -2.54
C THR A 218 -9.96 19.23 -1.47
N PHE A 219 -9.38 18.09 -1.86
CA PHE A 219 -9.03 17.02 -0.94
C PHE A 219 -7.90 17.42 0.02
N ASP A 220 -8.12 17.21 1.31
CA ASP A 220 -7.13 17.37 2.37
C ASP A 220 -6.68 15.98 2.90
N PRO A 221 -5.42 15.56 2.64
CA PRO A 221 -4.87 14.31 3.15
C PRO A 221 -4.91 14.19 4.67
N TRP A 222 -4.77 15.29 5.39
CA TRP A 222 -4.78 15.26 6.85
C TRP A 222 -6.19 15.03 7.39
N GLN A 223 -7.21 15.65 6.79
CA GLN A 223 -8.60 15.36 7.13
C GLN A 223 -8.95 13.89 6.86
N ALA A 224 -8.46 13.31 5.75
CA ALA A 224 -8.60 11.89 5.47
C ALA A 224 -7.94 11.02 6.55
N TYR A 225 -6.71 11.33 6.96
CA TYR A 225 -6.04 10.63 8.05
C TYR A 225 -6.87 10.62 9.34
N GLN A 226 -7.39 11.79 9.72
CA GLN A 226 -8.22 11.93 10.92
C GLN A 226 -9.54 11.14 10.81
N ALA A 227 -10.15 11.11 9.62
CA ALA A 227 -11.36 10.34 9.36
C ALA A 227 -11.12 8.82 9.49
N TYR A 228 -10.04 8.31 8.89
CA TYR A 228 -9.64 6.91 9.04
C TYR A 228 -9.32 6.57 10.49
N ARG A 229 -8.56 7.40 11.19
CA ARG A 229 -8.20 7.17 12.61
C ARG A 229 -9.40 7.17 13.54
N GLN A 230 -10.48 7.89 13.20
CA GLN A 230 -11.72 7.86 13.97
C GLN A 230 -12.29 6.43 14.06
N VAL A 231 -12.21 5.66 12.97
CA VAL A 231 -12.77 4.30 12.88
C VAL A 231 -11.74 3.19 13.07
N TRP A 232 -10.49 3.39 12.64
CA TRP A 232 -9.43 2.39 12.69
C TRP A 232 -8.44 2.63 13.82
N LYS A 233 -8.25 1.61 14.67
CA LYS A 233 -7.40 1.67 15.87
C LYS A 233 -6.05 0.95 15.72
N GLY A 234 -5.83 0.25 14.62
CA GLY A 234 -4.55 -0.41 14.33
C GLY A 234 -3.53 0.51 13.66
N PRO A 235 -2.41 -0.03 13.17
CA PRO A 235 -1.44 0.70 12.35
C PRO A 235 -2.08 1.36 11.13
N LEU A 236 -1.81 2.66 10.90
CA LEU A 236 -2.41 3.45 9.82
C LEU A 236 -1.34 4.24 9.07
N ALA A 237 -1.20 3.99 7.77
CA ALA A 237 -0.29 4.72 6.91
C ALA A 237 -1.00 5.78 6.07
N LEU A 238 -0.46 7.00 5.99
CA LEU A 238 -0.93 8.03 5.06
C LEU A 238 -0.16 7.95 3.74
N GLY A 239 -0.87 7.76 2.62
CA GLY A 239 -0.26 7.65 1.29
C GLY A 239 0.00 8.99 0.62
N VAL A 240 1.10 9.06 -0.13
CA VAL A 240 1.40 10.15 -1.07
C VAL A 240 1.66 9.55 -2.45
N GLN A 241 1.39 10.34 -3.50
CA GLN A 241 1.57 9.90 -4.88
C GLN A 241 2.67 10.70 -5.59
N VAL A 242 3.46 10.03 -6.43
CA VAL A 242 4.33 10.71 -7.41
C VAL A 242 3.45 11.47 -8.41
N PRO A 243 3.68 12.77 -8.66
CA PRO A 243 2.92 13.54 -9.65
C PRO A 243 2.97 12.94 -11.07
N PRO A 244 1.96 13.18 -11.92
CA PRO A 244 0.75 13.98 -11.66
C PRO A 244 -0.38 13.11 -11.09
N SER A 245 -1.35 13.77 -10.45
CA SER A 245 -2.63 13.14 -10.15
C SER A 245 -3.53 13.16 -11.39
N GLN A 246 -4.33 12.11 -11.60
CA GLN A 246 -5.23 11.94 -12.74
C GLN A 246 -6.63 12.52 -12.48
N LEU A 247 -7.17 12.30 -11.29
CA LEU A 247 -8.45 12.79 -10.78
C LEU A 247 -8.30 14.08 -9.97
N GLY A 248 -7.07 14.60 -9.88
CA GLY A 248 -6.71 15.76 -9.09
C GLY A 248 -6.54 15.43 -7.59
N GLY A 249 -6.05 16.42 -6.85
CA GLY A 249 -5.64 16.23 -5.47
C GLY A 249 -4.47 17.12 -5.13
N PRO A 250 -3.87 16.95 -3.95
CA PRO A 250 -2.66 17.65 -3.57
C PRO A 250 -1.52 17.28 -4.53
N THR A 251 -0.82 18.30 -5.02
CA THR A 251 0.49 18.10 -5.65
C THR A 251 1.52 17.91 -4.55
N TYR A 252 2.01 16.68 -4.42
CA TYR A 252 2.98 16.34 -3.39
C TYR A 252 4.37 16.87 -3.71
N THR A 253 4.75 17.97 -3.06
CA THR A 253 6.13 18.46 -3.02
C THR A 253 6.90 17.78 -1.89
N VAL A 254 8.24 17.82 -1.93
CA VAL A 254 9.11 17.33 -0.85
C VAL A 254 8.76 17.99 0.50
N PRO A 255 8.63 19.33 0.62
CA PRO A 255 8.24 19.96 1.89
C PRO A 255 6.87 19.50 2.41
N LEU A 256 5.88 19.36 1.53
CA LEU A 256 4.54 18.93 1.91
C LEU A 256 4.54 17.48 2.42
N ALA A 257 5.18 16.57 1.68
CA ALA A 257 5.29 15.17 2.07
C ALA A 257 5.99 15.01 3.44
N GLU A 258 7.09 15.73 3.65
CA GLU A 258 7.82 15.72 4.93
C GLU A 258 6.98 16.30 6.08
N GLN A 259 6.22 17.37 5.82
CA GLN A 259 5.31 17.95 6.81
C GLN A 259 4.18 16.99 7.20
N LEU A 260 3.56 16.32 6.23
CA LEU A 260 2.53 15.31 6.50
C LEU A 260 3.09 14.14 7.30
N ALA A 261 4.27 13.64 6.91
CA ALA A 261 4.95 12.60 7.66
C ALA A 261 5.25 13.01 9.11
N ARG A 262 5.67 14.26 9.36
CA ARG A 262 5.82 14.78 10.74
C ARG A 262 4.52 14.80 11.53
N LYS A 263 3.40 15.17 10.91
CA LYS A 263 2.09 15.13 11.57
C LYS A 263 1.70 13.71 11.92
N VAL A 264 1.88 12.78 10.99
CA VAL A 264 1.60 11.35 11.20
C VAL A 264 2.52 10.74 12.27
N ALA A 265 3.78 11.18 12.37
CA ALA A 265 4.72 10.70 13.38
C ALA A 265 4.25 10.92 14.84
N GLN A 266 3.37 11.91 15.06
CA GLN A 266 2.76 12.19 16.36
C GLN A 266 1.80 11.08 16.81
N ASP A 267 1.25 10.31 15.86
CA ASP A 267 0.49 9.11 16.15
C ASP A 267 1.46 7.93 16.35
N PRO A 268 1.46 7.25 17.51
CA PRO A 268 2.38 6.13 17.77
C PRO A 268 2.17 4.92 16.84
N GLN A 269 1.02 4.82 16.18
CA GLN A 269 0.70 3.78 15.20
C GLN A 269 0.61 4.35 13.77
N GLY A 270 1.06 5.58 13.57
CA GLY A 270 1.07 6.26 12.27
C GLY A 270 2.30 5.90 11.44
N GLY A 271 2.10 5.62 10.15
CA GLY A 271 3.15 5.40 9.16
C GLY A 271 2.89 6.17 7.86
N MET A 272 3.72 5.98 6.84
CA MET A 272 3.50 6.58 5.52
C MET A 272 3.43 5.51 4.44
N MET A 273 2.78 5.85 3.33
CA MET A 273 2.74 5.04 2.11
C MET A 273 3.18 5.89 0.92
N LEU A 274 3.87 5.28 -0.05
CA LEU A 274 4.27 5.93 -1.30
C LEU A 274 3.86 5.09 -2.50
N TYR A 275 3.17 5.72 -3.45
CA TYR A 275 2.81 5.12 -4.72
C TYR A 275 3.15 6.03 -5.94
N PRO A 276 3.74 5.50 -7.01
CA PRO A 276 4.66 4.35 -7.04
C PRO A 276 6.09 4.77 -6.67
N LEU A 277 6.93 3.84 -6.20
CA LEU A 277 8.30 4.14 -5.76
C LEU A 277 9.24 4.50 -6.93
N LEU A 278 9.15 3.77 -8.05
CA LEU A 278 10.05 3.96 -9.19
C LEU A 278 9.49 4.95 -10.21
N GLY A 279 8.29 5.47 -9.95
CA GLY A 279 7.65 6.50 -10.78
C GLY A 279 8.49 7.77 -10.87
N ARG A 280 8.51 8.36 -12.07
CA ARG A 280 9.11 9.65 -12.34
C ARG A 280 8.04 10.59 -12.89
N PRO A 281 7.92 11.81 -12.35
CA PRO A 281 6.96 12.76 -12.87
C PRO A 281 7.41 13.27 -14.24
N PRO A 282 6.48 13.75 -15.08
CA PRO A 282 6.82 14.50 -16.28
C PRO A 282 7.55 15.80 -15.90
N GLY A 283 8.51 16.21 -16.73
CA GLY A 283 9.27 17.45 -16.52
C GLY A 283 10.53 17.27 -15.65
N ALA A 284 11.06 18.39 -15.15
CA ALA A 284 12.26 18.38 -14.32
C ALA A 284 11.94 17.83 -12.92
N VAL A 285 12.71 16.83 -12.50
CA VAL A 285 12.61 16.26 -11.14
C VAL A 285 13.25 17.23 -10.16
N GLY A 286 12.52 17.56 -9.09
CA GLY A 286 13.01 18.45 -8.04
C GLY A 286 12.06 18.53 -6.84
N PRO A 287 12.33 19.39 -5.85
CA PRO A 287 11.53 19.49 -4.63
C PRO A 287 10.04 19.76 -4.86
N ASP A 288 9.70 20.52 -5.91
CA ASP A 288 8.31 20.87 -6.27
C ASP A 288 7.67 19.91 -7.27
N ASN A 289 8.46 18.99 -7.85
CA ASN A 289 8.01 17.96 -8.77
C ASN A 289 8.82 16.67 -8.53
N PRO A 290 8.65 16.02 -7.36
CA PRO A 290 9.54 14.94 -6.93
C PRO A 290 9.20 13.61 -7.59
N ASP A 291 10.23 12.79 -7.80
CA ASP A 291 10.07 11.36 -8.06
C ASP A 291 9.87 10.57 -6.76
N GLY A 292 9.61 9.27 -6.89
CA GLY A 292 9.40 8.42 -5.71
C GLY A 292 10.61 8.37 -4.78
N ARG A 293 11.83 8.55 -5.29
CA ARG A 293 13.06 8.59 -4.46
C ARG A 293 13.07 9.81 -3.54
N LEU A 294 12.81 11.00 -4.09
CA LEU A 294 12.74 12.24 -3.32
C LEU A 294 11.61 12.21 -2.30
N LEU A 295 10.44 11.69 -2.69
CA LEU A 295 9.32 11.52 -1.76
C LEU A 295 9.66 10.55 -0.63
N ALA A 296 10.22 9.37 -0.93
CA ALA A 296 10.57 8.40 0.11
C ALA A 296 11.55 8.96 1.15
N GLN A 297 12.54 9.74 0.71
CA GLN A 297 13.47 10.42 1.63
C GLN A 297 12.77 11.50 2.47
N ALA A 298 11.84 12.26 1.87
CA ALA A 298 11.02 13.23 2.59
C ALA A 298 10.16 12.56 3.67
N LEU A 299 9.51 11.45 3.32
CA LEU A 299 8.72 10.66 4.26
C LEU A 299 9.58 10.08 5.39
N CYS A 300 10.76 9.54 5.06
CA CYS A 300 11.71 9.06 6.06
C CYS A 300 12.08 10.15 7.08
N ARG A 301 12.46 11.34 6.60
CA ARG A 301 12.83 12.46 7.48
C ARG A 301 11.66 12.90 8.34
N GLY A 302 10.46 12.99 7.77
CA GLY A 302 9.28 13.40 8.51
C GLY A 302 8.83 12.37 9.56
N LEU A 303 9.03 11.08 9.30
CA LEU A 303 8.81 10.00 10.25
C LEU A 303 9.92 9.87 11.30
N ASN A 304 11.02 10.61 11.17
CA ASN A 304 12.21 10.50 12.01
C ASN A 304 12.78 9.07 12.04
N LEU A 305 12.84 8.43 10.85
CA LEU A 305 13.51 7.15 10.67
C LEU A 305 15.01 7.34 10.49
N ASP A 306 15.80 6.30 10.73
CA ASP A 306 17.24 6.32 10.51
C ASP A 306 17.59 6.15 9.02
N GLY A 307 18.77 6.64 8.63
CA GLY A 307 19.32 6.37 7.29
C GLY A 307 18.66 7.14 6.14
N CYS A 308 17.90 8.21 6.38
CA CYS A 308 17.19 8.95 5.33
C CYS A 308 18.06 9.59 4.24
N ALA A 309 19.38 9.66 4.46
CA ALA A 309 20.35 10.12 3.46
C ALA A 309 20.81 9.00 2.52
N GLU A 310 20.52 7.74 2.84
CA GLU A 310 20.82 6.61 1.96
C GLU A 310 19.96 6.74 0.70
N ALA A 311 20.62 6.82 -0.46
CA ALA A 311 19.94 6.94 -1.73
C ALA A 311 19.60 5.55 -2.29
N LEU A 312 18.41 5.44 -2.87
CA LEU A 312 18.06 4.31 -3.72
C LEU A 312 19.01 4.26 -4.93
N ARG A 313 19.64 3.10 -5.17
CA ARG A 313 20.64 2.90 -6.25
C ARG A 313 20.02 2.18 -7.45
#